data_AF-A0A9D6MI91-F1
#
_entry.id   AF-A0A9D6MI91-F1
#
_cell.length_a   1.000
_cell.length_b   1.000
_cell.length_c   1.000
_cell.angle_alpha   90.00
_cell.angle_beta   90.00
_cell.angle_gamma   90.00
#
_symmetry.space_group_name_H-M   'P 1'
#
loop_
_entity.id
_entity.type
_entity.pdbx_description
1 polymer ?
#
loop_
_entity_poly.entity_id
_entity_poly.type
_entity_poly.pdbx_seq_one_letter_code
_entity_poly.pdbx_strand_id
1 'polypeptide(L)'
;MRRRIRQRVAALGPRGVTSRVPDAIRATIVDYARQRQAAGAGWPTIAREVGFSVGAITSWARAGTPPLRLRPVAVRAAALVTLPASGLVVVLPNGVRIEGVSVADVPALLAQLA
;
A
#
# COMPACT_ATOMS: atom_id res chain seq x y z
N MET A 1 24.07 9.78 -11.71
CA MET A 1 22.92 8.99 -12.23
C MET A 1 21.63 9.81 -12.41
N ARG A 2 21.10 10.49 -11.38
CA ARG A 2 19.88 11.33 -11.44
C ARG A 2 19.79 12.29 -12.63
N ARG A 3 20.86 13.03 -12.93
CA ARG A 3 20.92 14.01 -14.04
C ARG A 3 20.71 13.34 -15.41
N ARG A 4 21.34 12.18 -15.63
CA ARG A 4 21.26 11.41 -16.89
C ARG A 4 19.85 10.89 -17.15
N ILE A 5 19.15 10.49 -16.09
CA ILE A 5 17.76 10.00 -16.19
C ILE A 5 16.83 11.16 -16.49
N ARG A 6 16.95 12.27 -15.77
CA ARG A 6 16.15 13.48 -16.08
C ARG A 6 16.38 13.97 -17.51
N GLN A 7 17.61 13.91 -18.02
CA GLN A 7 17.91 14.22 -19.42
C GLN A 7 17.22 13.26 -20.40
N ARG A 8 17.28 11.94 -20.17
CA ARG A 8 16.59 10.94 -21.02
C ARG A 8 15.07 11.10 -20.98
N VAL A 9 14.52 11.44 -19.82
CA VAL A 9 13.09 11.72 -19.67
C VAL A 9 12.71 13.04 -20.33
N ALA A 10 13.53 14.09 -20.22
CA ALA A 10 13.28 15.37 -20.88
C ALA A 10 13.37 15.28 -22.41
N ALA A 11 14.28 14.43 -22.94
CA ALA A 11 14.44 14.19 -24.37
C ALA A 11 13.19 13.57 -25.05
N LEU A 12 12.23 13.09 -24.27
CA LEU A 12 10.94 12.62 -24.79
C LEU A 12 9.97 13.75 -25.19
N GLY A 13 10.29 15.01 -24.88
CA GLY A 13 9.43 16.16 -25.22
C GLY A 13 8.10 16.21 -24.44
N PRO A 14 7.15 17.07 -24.88
CA PRO A 14 5.82 17.18 -24.29
C PRO A 14 5.07 15.85 -24.39
N ARG A 15 4.50 15.39 -23.28
CA ARG A 15 3.80 14.10 -23.21
C ARG A 15 2.45 14.22 -22.54
N GLY A 16 1.46 13.58 -23.15
CA GLY A 16 0.16 13.34 -22.53
C GLY A 16 0.20 12.08 -21.64
N VAL A 17 -0.85 11.89 -20.85
CA VAL A 17 -0.98 10.75 -19.93
C VAL A 17 -0.93 9.39 -20.66
N THR A 18 -1.36 9.35 -21.93
CA THR A 18 -1.39 8.14 -22.77
C THR A 18 -0.17 7.96 -23.67
N SER A 19 0.78 8.92 -23.67
CA SER A 19 1.95 8.85 -24.55
C SER A 19 2.84 7.66 -24.18
N ARG A 20 3.10 6.79 -25.15
CA ARG A 20 3.92 5.59 -24.95
C ARG A 20 5.35 5.98 -24.56
N VAL A 21 5.81 5.47 -23.42
CA VAL A 21 7.21 5.58 -23.00
C VAL A 21 8.01 4.45 -23.65
N PRO A 22 9.09 4.74 -24.39
CA PRO A 22 9.97 3.73 -24.98
C PRO A 22 10.52 2.76 -23.93
N ASP A 23 10.58 1.47 -24.28
CA ASP A 23 10.93 0.40 -23.34
C ASP A 23 12.36 0.54 -22.78
N ALA A 24 13.31 1.05 -23.58
CA ALA A 24 14.67 1.36 -23.12
C ALA A 24 14.73 2.43 -22.03
N ILE A 25 13.80 3.40 -22.05
CA ILE A 25 13.69 4.42 -21.01
C ILE A 25 13.00 3.84 -19.78
N ARG A 26 11.95 3.03 -19.99
CA ARG A 26 11.26 2.31 -18.93
C ARG A 26 12.22 1.42 -18.14
N ALA A 27 13.08 0.66 -18.81
CA ALA A 27 14.12 -0.17 -18.19
C ALA A 27 15.10 0.67 -17.35
N THR A 28 15.59 1.78 -17.90
CA THR A 28 16.50 2.69 -17.16
C THR A 28 15.85 3.26 -15.90
N ILE A 29 14.55 3.60 -15.97
CA ILE A 29 13.78 4.09 -14.81
C ILE A 29 13.64 3.00 -13.75
N VAL A 30 13.35 1.76 -14.16
CA VAL A 30 13.20 0.62 -13.24
C VAL A 30 14.52 0.31 -12.54
N ASP A 31 15.64 0.27 -13.26
CA ASP A 31 16.96 0.02 -12.67
C ASP A 31 17.33 1.08 -11.63
N TYR A 32 17.07 2.35 -11.97
CA TYR A 32 17.27 3.45 -11.03
C TYR A 32 16.37 3.37 -9.81
N ALA A 33 15.09 3.05 -10.00
CA ALA A 33 14.14 2.91 -8.90
C ALA A 33 14.56 1.78 -7.95
N ARG A 34 15.04 0.65 -8.47
CA ARG A 34 15.57 -0.47 -7.67
C ARG A 34 16.80 -0.06 -6.86
N GLN A 35 17.76 0.62 -7.48
CA GLN A 35 18.94 1.14 -6.78
C GLN A 35 18.56 2.11 -5.65
N ARG A 36 17.58 2.98 -5.89
CA ARG A 36 17.10 3.95 -4.89
C ARG A 36 16.32 3.29 -3.75
N GLN A 37 15.49 2.28 -4.05
CA GLN A 37 14.80 1.48 -3.05
C GLN A 37 15.79 0.71 -2.16
N ALA A 38 16.84 0.11 -2.74
CA ALA A 38 17.92 -0.54 -1.98
C ALA A 38 18.66 0.44 -1.06
N ALA A 39 18.75 1.71 -1.46
CA ALA A 39 19.27 2.81 -0.65
C ALA A 39 18.23 3.44 0.31
N GLY A 40 17.08 2.79 0.53
CA GLY A 40 16.05 3.22 1.49
C GLY A 40 15.09 4.33 1.02
N ALA A 41 15.13 4.73 -0.25
CA ALA A 41 14.25 5.79 -0.73
C ALA A 41 12.82 5.30 -0.99
N GLY A 42 11.83 5.99 -0.42
CA GLY A 42 10.42 5.73 -0.71
C GLY A 42 10.00 6.09 -2.14
N TRP A 43 8.94 5.43 -2.63
CA TRP A 43 8.37 5.62 -3.98
C TRP A 43 8.01 7.06 -4.33
N PRO A 44 7.43 7.90 -3.44
CA PRO A 44 7.13 9.29 -3.77
C PRO A 44 8.37 10.12 -4.11
N THR A 45 9.48 9.85 -3.41
CA THR A 45 10.76 10.52 -3.66
C THR A 45 11.32 10.13 -5.02
N ILE A 46 11.27 8.85 -5.35
CA ILE A 46 11.71 8.34 -6.65
C ILE A 46 10.86 8.97 -7.76
N ALA A 47 9.53 8.95 -7.63
CA ALA A 47 8.60 9.56 -8.58
C ALA A 47 8.93 11.01 -8.93
N ARG A 48 9.20 11.83 -7.91
CA ARG A 48 9.61 13.23 -8.09
C ARG A 48 10.96 13.37 -8.80
N GLU A 49 11.90 12.47 -8.54
CA GLU A 49 13.23 12.49 -9.17
C GLU A 49 13.17 12.13 -10.66
N VAL A 50 12.28 11.21 -11.06
CA VAL A 50 12.15 10.75 -12.45
C VAL A 50 11.09 11.50 -13.26
N GLY A 51 10.15 12.21 -12.63
CA GLY A 51 9.08 12.93 -13.32
C GLY A 51 7.97 12.03 -13.84
N PHE A 52 7.66 10.94 -13.13
CA PHE A 52 6.55 10.04 -13.42
C PHE A 52 5.72 9.78 -12.17
N SER A 53 4.47 9.36 -12.33
CA SER A 53 3.62 9.00 -11.19
C SER A 53 4.13 7.75 -10.47
N VAL A 54 3.83 7.65 -9.18
CA VAL A 54 4.15 6.46 -8.36
C VAL A 54 3.55 5.20 -8.98
N GLY A 55 2.30 5.27 -9.48
CA GLY A 55 1.62 4.14 -10.10
C GLY A 55 2.32 3.65 -11.37
N ALA A 56 2.81 4.56 -12.22
CA ALA A 56 3.54 4.17 -13.44
C ALA A 56 4.86 3.45 -13.10
N ILE A 57 5.63 4.01 -12.17
CA ILE A 57 6.94 3.44 -11.79
C ILE A 57 6.76 2.08 -11.10
N THR A 58 5.80 1.96 -10.19
CA THR A 58 5.54 0.69 -9.47
C THR A 58 4.98 -0.38 -10.40
N SER A 59 4.11 -0.02 -11.35
CA SER A 59 3.64 -0.93 -12.40
C SER A 59 4.81 -1.49 -13.22
N TRP A 60 5.72 -0.64 -13.69
CA TRP A 60 6.89 -1.09 -14.47
C TRP A 60 7.88 -1.89 -13.65
N ALA A 61 8.10 -1.52 -12.39
CA ALA A 61 8.98 -2.26 -11.49
C ALA A 61 8.46 -3.67 -11.19
N ARG A 62 7.12 -3.84 -11.17
CA ARG A 62 6.42 -5.12 -10.95
C ARG A 62 6.23 -5.95 -12.21
N ALA A 63 6.26 -5.35 -13.40
CA ALA A 63 6.04 -6.06 -14.67
C ALA A 63 7.07 -7.17 -14.95
N GLY A 64 8.24 -7.13 -14.31
CA GLY A 64 9.26 -8.20 -14.37
C GLY A 64 9.27 -9.14 -13.15
N THR A 65 8.36 -8.96 -12.20
CA THR A 65 8.23 -9.87 -11.06
C THR A 65 7.29 -11.00 -11.47
N PRO A 66 7.65 -12.28 -11.26
CA PRO A 66 6.71 -13.38 -11.45
C PRO A 66 5.42 -13.08 -10.69
N PRO A 67 4.23 -13.38 -11.26
CA PRO A 67 3.00 -13.23 -10.51
C PRO A 67 3.13 -13.99 -9.19
N LEU A 68 2.70 -13.37 -8.10
CA LEU A 68 2.64 -14.05 -6.80
C LEU A 68 1.82 -15.33 -7.00
N ARG A 69 2.45 -16.49 -6.84
CA ARG A 69 1.76 -17.76 -6.92
C ARG A 69 0.98 -17.93 -5.64
N LEU A 70 -0.34 -18.07 -5.76
CA LEU A 70 -1.18 -18.44 -4.63
C LEU A 70 -0.73 -19.81 -4.12
N ARG A 71 -0.53 -19.92 -2.81
CA ARG A 71 -0.23 -21.19 -2.15
C ARG A 71 -1.52 -21.71 -1.50
N PRO A 72 -1.91 -22.98 -1.71
CA PRO A 72 -2.99 -23.58 -0.96
C PRO A 72 -2.70 -23.49 0.55
N VAL A 73 -3.68 -23.02 1.32
CA VAL A 73 -3.62 -22.99 2.79
C VAL A 73 -4.70 -23.93 3.30
N ALA A 74 -4.30 -24.90 4.14
CA ALA A 74 -5.25 -25.75 4.82
C ALA A 74 -5.96 -24.93 5.91
N VAL A 75 -7.24 -24.63 5.69
CA VAL A 75 -8.09 -24.00 6.70
C VAL A 75 -8.56 -25.10 7.65
N ARG A 76 -8.08 -25.08 8.88
CA ARG A 76 -8.62 -25.92 9.94
C ARG A 76 -9.93 -25.29 10.40
N ALA A 77 -11.01 -26.07 10.47
CA ALA A 77 -12.25 -25.62 11.09
C ALA A 77 -11.90 -25.07 12.49
N ALA A 78 -12.30 -23.83 12.76
CA ALA A 78 -12.19 -23.29 14.09
C ALA A 78 -12.91 -24.24 15.05
N ALA A 79 -12.28 -24.55 16.19
CA ALA A 79 -13.00 -25.20 17.27
C ALA A 79 -14.27 -24.37 17.52
N LEU A 80 -15.43 -25.03 17.60
CA LEU A 80 -16.66 -24.39 18.06
C LEU A 80 -16.40 -23.94 19.50
N VAL A 81 -15.93 -22.71 19.66
CA VAL A 81 -15.92 -22.05 20.95
C VAL A 81 -17.39 -21.72 21.20
N THR A 82 -18.00 -22.42 22.14
CA THR A 82 -19.27 -21.98 22.74
C THR A 82 -18.98 -20.65 23.40
N LEU A 83 -19.22 -19.56 22.67
CA LEU A 83 -19.17 -18.23 23.26
C LEU A 83 -20.31 -18.17 24.28
N PRO A 84 -20.07 -17.66 25.50
CA PRO A 84 -21.15 -17.37 26.42
C PRO A 84 -22.18 -16.49 25.70
N ALA A 85 -23.47 -16.66 26.03
CA ALA A 85 -24.56 -15.88 25.46
C ALA A 85 -24.14 -14.41 25.38
N SER A 86 -24.21 -13.85 24.17
CA SER A 86 -23.63 -12.55 23.81
C SER A 86 -23.96 -11.48 24.85
N GLY A 87 -22.94 -11.08 25.62
CA GLY A 87 -23.04 -9.93 26.52
C GLY A 87 -23.08 -8.61 25.74
N LEU A 88 -23.41 -7.52 26.42
CA LEU A 88 -23.34 -6.18 25.85
C LEU A 88 -21.92 -5.87 25.36
N VAL A 89 -21.82 -5.34 24.14
CA VAL A 89 -20.56 -4.94 23.53
C VAL A 89 -20.66 -3.54 22.97
N VAL A 90 -19.67 -2.71 23.28
CA VAL A 90 -19.50 -1.38 22.69
C VAL A 90 -18.35 -1.44 21.68
N VAL A 91 -18.61 -1.01 20.44
CA VAL A 91 -17.59 -0.92 19.37
C VAL A 91 -17.35 0.55 19.04
N LEU A 92 -16.10 1.00 19.14
CA LEU A 92 -15.70 2.37 18.85
C LEU A 92 -15.32 2.55 17.37
N PRO A 93 -15.37 3.77 16.81
CA PRO A 93 -15.03 4.03 15.41
C PRO A 93 -13.61 3.62 14.99
N ASN A 94 -12.67 3.53 15.93
CA ASN A 94 -11.30 3.08 15.70
C ASN A 94 -11.14 1.55 15.72
N GLY A 95 -12.24 0.79 15.88
CA GLY A 95 -12.23 -0.68 15.90
C GLY A 95 -11.99 -1.30 17.28
N VAL A 96 -11.93 -0.50 18.35
CA VAL A 96 -11.84 -1.03 19.73
C VAL A 96 -13.17 -1.65 20.14
N ARG A 97 -13.11 -2.83 20.76
CA ARG A 97 -14.27 -3.60 21.24
C ARG A 97 -14.18 -3.75 22.76
N ILE A 98 -15.24 -3.32 23.46
CA ILE A 98 -15.34 -3.35 24.92
C ILE A 98 -16.48 -4.30 25.30
N GLU A 99 -16.17 -5.31 26.11
CA GLU A 99 -17.11 -6.35 26.55
C GLU A 99 -17.30 -6.29 28.08
N GLY A 100 -18.39 -6.90 28.59
CA GLY A 100 -18.63 -7.01 30.03
C GLY A 100 -19.09 -5.72 30.71
N VAL A 101 -19.41 -4.68 29.93
CA VAL A 101 -19.95 -3.42 30.42
C VAL A 101 -21.43 -3.57 30.73
N SER A 102 -21.86 -3.04 31.88
CA SER A 102 -23.30 -2.99 32.19
C SER A 102 -23.97 -1.91 31.35
N VAL A 103 -25.25 -2.10 30.99
CA VAL A 103 -26.02 -1.10 30.23
C VAL A 103 -26.04 0.26 30.96
N ALA A 104 -26.00 0.26 32.29
CA ALA A 104 -25.99 1.46 33.10
C ALA A 104 -24.68 2.27 32.99
N ASP A 105 -23.56 1.62 32.70
CA ASP A 105 -22.24 2.25 32.61
C ASP A 105 -21.94 2.82 31.22
N VAL A 106 -22.70 2.41 30.19
CA VAL A 106 -22.49 2.84 28.80
C VAL A 106 -22.55 4.37 28.63
N PRO A 107 -23.53 5.11 29.20
CA PRO A 107 -23.58 6.56 29.02
C PRO A 107 -22.36 7.28 29.59
N ALA A 108 -21.86 6.84 30.76
CA ALA A 108 -20.67 7.41 31.37
C ALA A 108 -19.42 7.14 30.54
N LEU A 109 -19.28 5.92 30.02
CA LEU A 109 -18.20 5.55 29.11
C LEU A 109 -18.22 6.39 27.82
N LEU A 110 -19.40 6.53 27.19
CA LEU A 110 -19.54 7.31 25.96
C LEU A 110 -19.27 8.80 26.20
N ALA A 111 -19.65 9.34 27.36
CA ALA A 111 -19.38 10.74 27.71
C ALA A 111 -17.89 11.07 27.86
N GLN A 112 -17.04 10.09 28.20
CA GLN A 112 -15.58 10.29 28.27
C GLN A 112 -14.87 10.17 26.92
N LEU A 113 -15.56 9.65 25.90
CA LEU A 113 -14.99 9.38 24.57
C LEU A 113 -15.44 10.40 23.51
N ALA A 114 -16.40 11.26 23.83
CA ALA A 114 -16.87 12.39 23.02
C ALA A 114 -15.99 13.62 23.24
#